data_AF-A0A150SKH3-F1
#
_entry.id   AF-A0A150SKH3-F1
#
_cell.length_a   1.000
_cell.length_b   1.000
_cell.length_c   1.000
_cell.angle_alpha   90.00
_cell.angle_beta   90.00
_cell.angle_gamma   90.00
#
_symmetry.space_group_name_H-M   'P 1'
#
loop_
_entity.id
_entity.type
_entity.pdbx_description
1 polymer ?
#
loop_
_entity_poly.entity_id
_entity_poly.type
_entity_poly.pdbx_seq_one_letter_code
_entity_poly.pdbx_strand_id
1 'polypeptide(L)'
;MSLLGEERAWSRCGGAVALEEFSWSLLASDCPRALRRHAVHMTAARISQFRLLLCAQLALVAAASAGAYLGLLPTSHPSFPHADLVGHALGFGLLAVCVDGALGQRPIHRGVSFPRLGPALVLAGAGLEELAQGLSPRRTSSVADFAADAAGVLLLSWMARRLTGGGRPSESR
;
A
#
# COMPACT_ATOMS: atom_id res chain seq x y z
N MET A 1 50.81 63.09 -29.09
CA MET A 1 52.07 63.03 -28.32
C MET A 1 51.73 62.52 -26.94
N SER A 2 52.31 61.38 -26.57
CA SER A 2 52.56 60.80 -25.22
C SER A 2 51.55 61.01 -24.08
N LEU A 3 50.95 59.96 -23.49
CA LEU A 3 51.53 59.07 -22.44
C LEU A 3 51.77 59.87 -21.14
N LEU A 4 51.38 59.49 -19.91
CA LEU A 4 50.95 58.28 -19.20
C LEU A 4 50.45 58.76 -17.82
N GLY A 5 49.71 57.92 -17.06
CA GLY A 5 49.54 58.16 -15.63
C GLY A 5 48.42 57.36 -14.96
N GLU A 6 48.63 56.05 -14.83
CA GLU A 6 47.87 55.12 -13.98
C GLU A 6 47.85 55.58 -12.51
N GLU A 7 46.70 55.59 -11.84
CA GLU A 7 46.58 55.33 -10.40
C GLU A 7 45.23 54.62 -10.17
N ARG A 8 45.32 53.39 -9.66
CA ARG A 8 44.19 52.49 -9.39
C ARG A 8 43.58 52.81 -8.03
N ALA A 9 42.26 52.99 -7.97
CA ALA A 9 41.51 52.86 -6.73
C ALA A 9 40.30 51.94 -6.96
N TRP A 10 40.47 50.73 -6.48
CA TRP A 10 39.51 49.63 -6.47
C TRP A 10 38.42 49.94 -5.43
N SER A 11 37.16 50.14 -5.83
CA SER A 11 36.01 49.88 -4.97
C SER A 11 34.75 49.61 -5.80
N ARG A 12 34.58 48.31 -6.10
CA ARG A 12 33.35 47.55 -6.36
C ARG A 12 32.12 48.32 -6.90
N CYS A 13 31.90 48.16 -8.20
CA CYS A 13 30.59 48.11 -8.83
C CYS A 13 29.70 47.01 -8.25
N GLY A 14 28.38 47.19 -8.34
CA GLY A 14 27.46 46.06 -8.53
C GLY A 14 26.10 46.25 -7.86
N GLY A 15 25.16 46.84 -8.59
CA GLY A 15 23.75 46.84 -8.19
C GLY A 15 23.15 45.43 -8.21
N ALA A 16 22.19 45.19 -7.32
CA ALA A 16 21.17 44.15 -7.42
C ALA A 16 20.20 44.29 -6.23
N VAL A 17 19.40 45.35 -6.21
CA VAL A 17 18.20 45.41 -5.37
C VAL A 17 17.02 45.24 -6.31
N ALA A 18 16.60 43.99 -6.55
CA ALA A 18 15.27 43.57 -7.02
C ALA A 18 15.30 42.19 -7.71
N LEU A 19 15.66 41.08 -7.05
CA LEU A 19 15.51 39.73 -7.64
C LEU A 19 15.33 38.57 -6.64
N GLU A 20 14.83 38.79 -5.41
CA GLU A 20 14.71 37.68 -4.43
C GLU A 20 13.27 37.19 -4.16
N GLU A 21 12.21 37.92 -4.52
CA GLU A 21 10.83 37.45 -4.26
C GLU A 21 10.11 36.83 -5.48
N PHE A 22 10.70 36.90 -6.68
CA PHE A 22 10.09 36.41 -7.92
C PHE A 22 10.81 35.16 -8.47
N SER A 23 10.98 34.12 -7.64
CA SER A 23 11.66 32.89 -8.11
C SER A 23 11.09 31.58 -7.54
N TRP A 24 10.36 31.61 -6.42
CA TRP A 24 9.86 30.37 -5.83
C TRP A 24 8.54 29.85 -6.43
N SER A 25 7.74 30.70 -7.07
CA SER A 25 6.49 30.30 -7.73
C SER A 25 6.67 29.68 -9.11
N LEU A 26 7.79 29.97 -9.80
CA LEU A 26 8.07 29.45 -11.15
C LEU A 26 8.89 28.14 -11.16
N LEU A 27 9.69 27.89 -10.12
CA LEU A 27 10.43 26.62 -9.97
C LEU A 27 9.53 25.43 -9.61
N ALA A 28 8.32 25.68 -9.07
CA ALA A 28 7.34 24.63 -8.78
C ALA A 28 6.42 24.30 -9.98
N SER A 29 6.25 25.23 -10.94
CA SER A 29 5.39 25.05 -12.11
C SER A 29 6.02 24.23 -13.24
N ASP A 30 7.35 24.16 -13.27
CA ASP A 30 8.11 23.43 -14.29
C ASP A 30 8.62 22.07 -13.79
N CYS A 31 7.79 21.30 -13.07
CA CYS A 31 8.03 19.86 -13.04
C CYS A 31 7.87 19.38 -14.50
N PRO A 32 8.94 18.92 -15.18
CA PRO A 32 8.89 18.58 -16.59
C PRO A 32 7.74 17.60 -16.81
N ARG A 33 6.89 17.84 -17.82
CA ARG A 33 5.80 16.92 -18.17
C ARG A 33 6.27 15.46 -18.28
N ALA A 34 7.55 15.27 -18.64
CA ALA A 34 8.25 13.99 -18.60
C ALA A 34 8.31 13.35 -17.19
N LEU A 35 8.71 14.08 -16.14
CA LEU A 35 8.77 13.57 -14.77
C LEU A 35 7.37 13.22 -14.23
N ARG A 36 6.35 14.05 -14.53
CA ARG A 36 4.94 13.72 -14.19
C ARG A 36 4.48 12.44 -14.89
N ARG A 37 4.78 12.26 -16.19
CA ARG A 37 4.43 11.04 -16.93
C ARG A 37 5.13 9.81 -16.33
N HIS A 38 6.43 9.90 -16.01
CA HIS A 38 7.17 8.79 -15.40
C HIS A 38 6.58 8.38 -14.04
N ALA A 39 6.23 9.33 -13.18
CA ALA A 39 5.59 9.03 -11.89
C ALA A 39 4.21 8.34 -12.05
N VAL A 40 3.42 8.78 -13.03
CA VAL A 40 2.12 8.14 -13.37
C VAL A 40 2.32 6.73 -13.91
N HIS A 41 3.32 6.50 -14.76
CA HIS A 41 3.61 5.16 -15.28
C HIS A 41 4.10 4.21 -14.17
N MET A 42 4.94 4.68 -13.25
CA MET A 42 5.41 3.85 -12.13
C MET A 42 4.29 3.48 -11.15
N THR A 43 3.38 4.40 -10.88
CA THR A 43 2.20 4.12 -10.04
C THR A 43 1.21 3.18 -10.74
N ALA A 44 0.97 3.36 -12.05
CA ALA A 44 0.15 2.46 -12.84
C ALA A 44 0.75 1.04 -12.94
N ALA A 45 2.06 0.92 -13.15
CA ALA A 45 2.75 -0.37 -13.19
C ALA A 45 2.65 -1.11 -11.85
N ARG A 46 2.86 -0.41 -10.74
CA ARG A 46 2.70 -0.97 -9.39
C ARG A 46 1.26 -1.47 -9.15
N ILE A 47 0.25 -0.67 -9.50
CA ILE A 47 -1.16 -1.09 -9.37
C ILE A 47 -1.45 -2.31 -10.24
N SER A 48 -0.91 -2.36 -11.46
CA SER A 48 -1.05 -3.52 -12.35
C SER A 48 -0.43 -4.80 -11.74
N GLN A 49 0.76 -4.70 -11.15
CA GLN A 49 1.38 -5.82 -10.43
C GLN A 49 0.50 -6.32 -9.28
N PHE A 50 -0.05 -5.42 -8.46
CA PHE A 50 -0.97 -5.81 -7.40
C PHE A 50 -2.26 -6.44 -7.92
N ARG A 51 -2.77 -6.01 -9.08
CA ARG A 51 -3.92 -6.67 -9.71
C ARG A 51 -3.60 -8.08 -10.16
N LEU A 52 -2.41 -8.32 -10.73
CA LEU A 52 -1.97 -9.68 -11.07
C LEU A 52 -1.84 -10.55 -9.83
N LEU A 53 -1.21 -10.04 -8.77
CA LEU A 53 -1.11 -10.74 -7.48
C LEU A 53 -2.48 -11.00 -6.87
N LEU A 54 -3.41 -10.04 -6.98
CA LEU A 54 -4.79 -10.22 -6.52
C LEU A 54 -5.49 -11.32 -7.30
N CYS A 55 -5.37 -11.37 -8.64
CA CYS A 55 -5.95 -12.45 -9.43
C CYS A 55 -5.39 -13.82 -9.02
N ALA A 56 -4.07 -13.92 -8.82
CA ALA A 56 -3.43 -15.16 -8.36
C ALA A 56 -3.90 -15.56 -6.95
N GLN A 57 -3.99 -14.60 -6.03
CA GLN A 57 -4.44 -14.85 -4.66
C GLN A 57 -5.92 -15.23 -4.60
N LEU A 58 -6.78 -14.58 -5.39
CA LEU A 58 -8.19 -14.94 -5.51
C LEU A 58 -8.34 -16.35 -6.07
N ALA A 59 -7.56 -16.71 -7.10
CA ALA A 59 -7.57 -18.07 -7.64
C ALA A 59 -7.15 -19.10 -6.58
N LEU A 60 -6.11 -18.80 -5.80
CA LEU A 60 -5.65 -19.66 -4.71
C LEU A 60 -6.73 -19.83 -3.62
N VAL A 61 -7.30 -18.73 -3.12
CA VAL A 61 -8.34 -18.75 -2.08
C VAL A 61 -9.60 -19.47 -2.58
N ALA A 62 -10.01 -19.21 -3.83
CA ALA A 62 -11.16 -19.88 -4.43
C ALA A 62 -10.92 -21.39 -4.60
N ALA A 63 -9.73 -21.80 -5.05
CA ALA A 63 -9.38 -23.22 -5.17
C ALA A 63 -9.33 -23.91 -3.81
N ALA A 64 -8.73 -23.26 -2.80
CA ALA A 64 -8.70 -23.78 -1.43
C ALA A 64 -10.12 -23.92 -0.85
N SER A 65 -10.96 -22.90 -1.03
CA SER A 65 -12.36 -22.92 -0.59
C SER A 65 -13.11 -24.05 -1.29
N ALA A 66 -13.06 -24.14 -2.63
CA ALA A 66 -13.70 -25.22 -3.37
C ALA A 66 -13.22 -26.61 -2.90
N GLY A 67 -11.91 -26.79 -2.70
CA GLY A 67 -11.35 -28.02 -2.15
C GLY A 67 -11.89 -28.36 -0.76
N ALA A 68 -12.06 -27.36 0.11
CA ALA A 68 -12.64 -27.52 1.43
C ALA A 68 -14.12 -27.93 1.38
N TYR A 69 -14.94 -27.26 0.57
CA TYR A 69 -16.36 -27.64 0.38
C TYR A 69 -16.51 -29.01 -0.31
N LEU A 70 -15.56 -29.40 -1.18
CA LEU A 70 -15.53 -30.72 -1.79
C LEU A 70 -14.99 -31.82 -0.85
N GLY A 71 -14.47 -31.47 0.33
CA GLY A 71 -13.88 -32.41 1.27
C GLY A 71 -12.54 -32.99 0.81
N LEU A 72 -11.86 -32.30 -0.11
CA LEU A 72 -10.54 -32.69 -0.62
C LEU A 72 -9.40 -32.27 0.31
N LEU A 73 -9.65 -31.28 1.18
CA LEU A 73 -8.66 -30.77 2.12
C LEU A 73 -8.85 -31.42 3.50
N PRO A 74 -7.79 -31.98 4.10
CA PRO A 74 -7.85 -32.46 5.47
C PRO A 74 -8.07 -31.29 6.43
N THR A 75 -9.04 -31.42 7.34
CA THR A 75 -9.35 -30.40 8.36
C THR A 75 -8.36 -30.38 9.51
N SER A 76 -7.54 -31.42 9.67
CA SER A 76 -6.49 -31.48 10.68
C SER A 76 -5.31 -32.27 10.15
N HIS A 77 -4.10 -31.76 10.36
CA HIS A 77 -2.87 -32.50 10.09
C HIS A 77 -2.25 -32.91 11.44
N PRO A 78 -2.07 -34.21 11.73
CA PRO A 78 -1.56 -34.67 13.04
C PRO A 78 -0.19 -34.08 13.41
N SER A 79 0.64 -33.84 12.41
CA SER A 79 2.01 -33.31 12.58
C SER A 79 2.08 -31.79 12.74
N PHE A 80 1.01 -31.04 12.45
CA PHE A 80 1.02 -29.58 12.54
C PHE A 80 -0.32 -29.10 13.12
N PRO A 81 -0.44 -29.07 14.47
CA PRO A 81 -1.64 -28.57 15.11
C PRO A 81 -1.88 -27.11 14.71
N HIS A 82 -3.15 -26.75 14.50
CA HIS A 82 -3.57 -25.40 14.09
C HIS A 82 -3.09 -24.94 12.70
N ALA A 83 -2.71 -25.88 11.81
CA ALA A 83 -2.40 -25.58 10.40
C ALA A 83 -3.46 -24.71 9.71
N ASP A 84 -4.73 -25.02 10.00
CA ASP A 84 -5.89 -24.35 9.43
C ASP A 84 -5.95 -22.87 9.82
N LEU A 85 -5.72 -22.54 11.10
CA LEU A 85 -5.68 -21.15 11.58
C LEU A 85 -4.55 -20.35 10.93
N VAL A 86 -3.38 -20.97 10.72
CA VAL A 86 -2.26 -20.33 10.01
C VAL A 86 -2.63 -20.10 8.54
N GLY A 87 -3.28 -21.06 7.91
CA GLY A 87 -3.80 -20.94 6.54
C GLY A 87 -4.79 -19.79 6.40
N HIS A 88 -5.74 -19.67 7.31
CA HIS A 88 -6.70 -18.58 7.43
C HIS A 88 -5.99 -17.21 7.54
N ALA A 89 -5.13 -17.06 8.56
CA ALA A 89 -4.39 -15.82 8.78
C ALA A 89 -3.54 -15.40 7.57
N LEU A 90 -2.78 -16.32 6.98
CA LEU A 90 -1.94 -16.00 5.82
C LEU A 90 -2.78 -15.76 4.56
N GLY A 91 -3.80 -16.57 4.32
CA GLY A 91 -4.66 -16.49 3.13
C GLY A 91 -5.39 -15.16 3.05
N PHE A 92 -6.12 -14.80 4.10
CA PHE A 92 -6.86 -13.53 4.16
C PHE A 92 -5.94 -12.33 4.36
N GLY A 93 -4.84 -12.47 5.11
CA GLY A 93 -3.89 -11.38 5.29
C GLY A 93 -3.16 -11.00 3.99
N LEU A 94 -2.72 -11.98 3.19
CA LEU A 94 -2.14 -11.72 1.86
C LEU A 94 -3.20 -11.16 0.89
N LEU A 95 -4.43 -11.65 0.97
CA LEU A 95 -5.55 -11.12 0.20
C LEU A 95 -5.78 -9.63 0.52
N ALA A 96 -5.78 -9.25 1.79
CA ALA A 96 -5.90 -7.86 2.21
C ALA A 96 -4.79 -6.97 1.64
N VAL A 97 -3.54 -7.42 1.64
CA VAL A 97 -2.42 -6.68 1.04
C VAL A 97 -2.62 -6.51 -0.48
N CYS A 98 -3.05 -7.57 -1.17
CA CYS A 98 -3.29 -7.52 -2.61
C CYS A 98 -4.45 -6.59 -2.97
N VAL A 99 -5.57 -6.68 -2.24
CA VAL A 99 -6.73 -5.80 -2.42
C VAL A 99 -6.36 -4.35 -2.11
N ASP A 100 -5.69 -4.08 -0.99
CA ASP A 100 -5.26 -2.73 -0.63
C ASP A 100 -4.33 -2.13 -1.70
N GLY A 101 -3.37 -2.91 -2.19
CA GLY A 101 -2.48 -2.50 -3.28
C GLY A 101 -3.20 -2.25 -4.60
N ALA A 102 -4.15 -3.12 -4.98
CA ALA A 102 -4.93 -2.99 -6.20
C ALA A 102 -5.90 -1.79 -6.17
N LEU A 103 -6.33 -1.39 -4.97
CA LEU A 103 -7.14 -0.19 -4.71
C LEU A 103 -6.29 1.08 -4.52
N GLY A 104 -4.97 0.99 -4.67
CA GLY A 104 -4.07 2.14 -4.49
C GLY A 104 -4.02 2.65 -3.06
N GLN A 105 -4.19 1.75 -2.07
CA GLN A 105 -4.11 2.02 -0.64
C GLN A 105 -5.12 3.08 -0.16
N ARG A 106 -6.32 3.06 -0.76
CA ARG A 106 -7.38 4.05 -0.54
C ARG A 106 -7.85 4.05 0.93
N PRO A 107 -7.84 5.20 1.63
CA PRO A 107 -8.42 5.31 2.97
C PRO A 107 -9.95 5.25 2.93
N ILE A 108 -10.57 4.77 4.03
CA ILE A 108 -12.05 4.75 4.14
C ILE A 108 -12.60 6.17 4.26
N HIS A 109 -12.00 6.98 5.15
CA HIS A 109 -12.37 8.37 5.35
C HIS A 109 -11.27 9.30 4.83
N ARG A 110 -11.68 10.39 4.15
CA ARG A 110 -10.74 11.42 3.71
C ARG A 110 -10.09 12.07 4.94
N GLY A 111 -8.76 12.15 4.96
CA GLY A 111 -8.00 12.76 6.05
C GLY A 111 -7.47 11.79 7.12
N VAL A 112 -7.94 10.54 7.14
CA VAL A 112 -7.42 9.51 8.06
C VAL A 112 -6.67 8.44 7.27
N SER A 113 -5.42 8.17 7.63
CA SER A 113 -4.58 7.19 6.91
C SER A 113 -4.93 5.73 7.23
N PHE A 114 -5.79 5.51 8.23
CA PHE A 114 -6.28 4.22 8.69
C PHE A 114 -7.66 4.38 9.35
N PRO A 115 -8.62 3.45 9.17
CA PRO A 115 -8.55 2.22 8.40
C PRO A 115 -8.53 2.43 6.87
N ARG A 116 -7.92 1.49 6.15
CA ARG A 116 -7.89 1.45 4.68
C ARG A 116 -9.04 0.59 4.15
N LEU A 117 -9.49 0.92 2.93
CA LEU A 117 -10.63 0.26 2.30
C LEU A 117 -10.36 -1.21 2.01
N GLY A 118 -9.16 -1.57 1.53
CA GLY A 118 -8.84 -2.94 1.15
C GLY A 118 -8.95 -3.95 2.31
N PRO A 119 -8.26 -3.75 3.44
CA PRO A 119 -8.35 -4.63 4.59
C PRO A 119 -9.77 -4.71 5.17
N ALA A 120 -10.53 -3.61 5.16
CA ALA A 120 -11.92 -3.62 5.62
C ALA A 120 -12.84 -4.46 4.72
N LEU A 121 -12.67 -4.37 3.39
CA LEU A 121 -13.41 -5.23 2.46
C LEU A 121 -13.08 -6.71 2.65
N VAL A 122 -11.81 -7.03 2.91
CA VAL A 122 -11.38 -8.42 3.14
C VAL A 122 -11.91 -8.94 4.48
N LEU A 123 -11.92 -8.15 5.55
CA LEU A 123 -12.55 -8.52 6.82
C LEU A 123 -14.05 -8.78 6.67
N ALA A 124 -14.75 -7.92 5.92
CA ALA A 124 -16.17 -8.13 5.64
C ALA A 124 -16.38 -9.42 4.85
N GLY A 125 -15.54 -9.69 3.85
CA GLY A 125 -15.56 -10.94 3.08
C GLY A 125 -15.28 -12.18 3.93
N ALA A 126 -14.29 -12.12 4.83
CA ALA A 126 -13.97 -13.20 5.78
C ALA A 126 -15.17 -13.51 6.68
N GLY A 127 -15.83 -12.48 7.23
CA GLY A 127 -17.03 -12.67 8.04
C GLY A 127 -18.20 -13.27 7.25
N LEU A 128 -18.36 -12.91 5.97
CA LEU A 128 -19.38 -13.52 5.10
C LEU A 128 -19.06 -14.98 4.78
N GLU A 129 -17.80 -15.32 4.50
CA GLU A 129 -17.37 -16.69 4.26
C GLU A 129 -17.57 -17.55 5.52
N GLU A 130 -17.24 -17.01 6.69
CA GLU A 130 -17.45 -17.66 7.98
C GLU A 130 -18.94 -18.01 8.22
N LEU A 131 -19.83 -17.05 7.93
CA LEU A 131 -21.27 -17.29 7.98
C LEU A 131 -21.72 -18.32 6.94
N ALA A 132 -21.13 -18.31 5.74
CA ALA A 132 -21.43 -19.28 4.69
C ALA A 132 -20.98 -20.71 5.06
N GLN A 133 -19.86 -20.85 5.78
CA GLN A 133 -19.43 -22.14 6.32
C GLN A 133 -20.45 -22.73 7.29
N GLY A 134 -21.15 -21.90 8.07
CA GLY A 134 -22.25 -22.34 8.93
C GLY A 134 -23.45 -22.93 8.18
N LEU A 135 -23.58 -22.67 6.87
CA LEU A 135 -24.61 -23.24 6.00
C LEU A 135 -24.15 -24.52 5.28
N SER A 136 -22.88 -24.90 5.44
CA SER A 136 -22.28 -26.04 4.77
C SER A 136 -22.44 -27.32 5.59
N PRO A 137 -22.77 -28.47 4.98
CA PRO A 137 -22.75 -29.75 5.69
C PRO A 137 -21.32 -30.28 5.94
N ARG A 138 -20.29 -29.65 5.36
CA ARG A 138 -18.89 -30.11 5.38
C ARG A 138 -17.93 -29.13 6.04
N ARG A 139 -18.41 -27.94 6.39
CA ARG A 139 -17.65 -26.90 7.07
C ARG A 139 -18.40 -26.49 8.32
N THR A 140 -17.68 -25.92 9.26
CA THR A 140 -18.22 -25.46 10.54
C THR A 140 -17.81 -24.04 10.74
N SER A 141 -18.75 -23.18 11.11
CA SER A 141 -18.39 -21.83 11.51
C SER A 141 -17.72 -21.85 12.90
N SER A 142 -16.60 -21.13 13.02
CA SER A 142 -15.69 -21.03 14.14
C SER A 142 -15.27 -19.57 14.34
N VAL A 143 -15.45 -19.07 15.57
CA VAL A 143 -14.94 -17.75 15.97
C VAL A 143 -13.40 -17.72 15.91
N ALA A 144 -12.74 -18.86 16.11
CA ALA A 144 -11.28 -18.93 16.06
C ALA A 144 -10.75 -18.71 14.64
N ASP A 145 -11.47 -19.18 13.62
CA ASP A 145 -11.07 -19.08 12.21
C ASP A 145 -11.20 -17.64 11.74
N PHE A 146 -12.34 -16.99 12.06
CA PHE A 146 -12.52 -15.56 11.83
C PHE A 146 -11.52 -14.69 12.61
N ALA A 147 -11.19 -15.07 13.85
CA ALA A 147 -10.16 -14.36 14.62
C ALA A 147 -8.78 -14.49 13.98
N ALA A 148 -8.46 -15.66 13.41
CA ALA A 148 -7.22 -15.87 12.66
C ALA A 148 -7.19 -15.02 11.37
N ASP A 149 -8.29 -14.98 10.61
CA ASP A 149 -8.44 -14.10 9.45
C ASP A 149 -8.21 -12.64 9.84
N ALA A 150 -8.86 -12.19 10.91
CA ALA A 150 -8.73 -10.83 11.39
C ALA A 150 -7.30 -10.50 11.84
N ALA A 151 -6.66 -11.40 12.57
CA ALA A 151 -5.27 -11.25 13.00
C ALA A 151 -4.32 -11.15 11.79
N GLY A 152 -4.49 -12.02 10.80
CA GLY A 152 -3.71 -12.02 9.57
C GLY A 152 -3.89 -10.74 8.76
N VAL A 153 -5.14 -10.29 8.56
CA VAL A 153 -5.45 -9.04 7.87
C VAL A 153 -4.82 -7.85 8.58
N LEU A 154 -4.97 -7.73 9.90
CA LEU A 154 -4.42 -6.63 10.67
C LEU A 154 -2.88 -6.63 10.65
N LEU A 155 -2.26 -7.78 10.89
CA LEU A 155 -0.80 -7.93 10.94
C LEU A 155 -0.17 -7.61 9.58
N LEU A 156 -0.60 -8.26 8.50
CA LEU A 156 0.01 -8.08 7.19
C LEU A 156 -0.31 -6.69 6.60
N SER A 157 -1.49 -6.13 6.86
CA SER A 157 -1.78 -4.74 6.48
C SER A 157 -0.92 -3.74 7.25
N TRP A 158 -0.65 -3.99 8.54
CA TRP A 158 0.28 -3.18 9.32
C TRP A 158 1.72 -3.29 8.79
N MET A 159 2.21 -4.49 8.49
CA MET A 159 3.52 -4.70 7.88
C MET A 159 3.63 -3.99 6.52
N ALA A 160 2.65 -4.17 5.64
CA ALA A 160 2.61 -3.51 4.34
C ALA A 160 2.63 -1.98 4.46
N ARG A 161 1.95 -1.43 5.46
CA ARG A 161 2.02 0.01 5.79
C ARG A 161 3.42 0.44 6.22
N ARG A 162 4.11 -0.33 7.05
CA ARG A 162 5.48 0.00 7.48
C ARG A 162 6.45 -0.01 6.30
N LEU A 163 6.33 -0.99 5.41
CA LEU A 163 7.18 -1.14 4.22
C LEU A 163 6.90 -0.07 3.16
N THR A 164 5.65 0.39 3.03
CA THR A 164 5.27 1.40 2.03
C THR A 164 5.26 2.84 2.56
N GLY A 165 5.15 3.02 3.88
CA GLY A 165 4.99 4.31 4.55
C GLY A 165 6.21 4.82 5.32
N GLY A 166 7.31 4.06 5.41
CA GLY A 166 8.53 4.42 6.16
C GLY A 166 9.36 5.60 5.62
N GLY A 167 8.77 6.51 4.84
CA GLY A 167 9.48 7.57 4.11
C GLY A 167 9.02 9.01 4.35
N ARG A 168 8.25 9.30 5.41
CA ARG A 168 8.03 10.68 5.85
C ARG A 168 8.11 10.79 7.38
N PRO A 169 9.16 11.43 7.92
CA PRO A 169 9.12 11.92 9.29
C PRO A 169 7.89 12.81 9.44
N SER A 170 7.18 12.64 10.54
CA SER A 170 6.24 13.63 11.03
C SER A 170 7.03 14.92 11.28
N GLU A 171 6.94 15.85 10.33
CA GLU A 171 7.22 17.25 10.63
C GLU A 171 6.24 17.66 11.73
N SER A 172 6.81 17.95 12.89
CA SER A 172 6.15 18.44 14.09
C SER A 172 5.16 19.56 13.77
N ARG A 173 3.94 19.43 14.29
CA ARG A 173 3.10 20.57 14.65
C ARG A 173 2.87 20.54 16.14
#